data_AF-A0A8W8MRL5-F1
#
_entry.id   AF-A0A8W8MRL5-F1
#
_cell.length_a   1.000
_cell.length_b   1.000
_cell.length_c   1.000
_cell.angle_alpha   90.00
_cell.angle_beta   90.00
_cell.angle_gamma   90.00
#
_symmetry.space_group_name_H-M   'P 1'
#
loop_
_entity.id
_entity.type
_entity.pdbx_description
1 polymer ?
#
loop_
_entity_poly.entity_id
_entity_poly.type
_entity_poly.pdbx_seq_one_letter_code
_entity_poly.pdbx_strand_id
1 'polypeptide(L)'
;MLLFQIFRCPWLLITVLVPCYGSLKPGFSQLQRGHRLDRKLIQSFTEVSFLDCVTECMVTPRCESVNYFKGANYCEINYENKTTAETNYMDSAGWVYSERGHWPKELAGACSNSTCEINQTCKHKRYSEENFFECVLSDCGIPDQKGINLNKTRREDAIGLRRRIHASCADRYSKSGSGRLNCQSNGEWKYNIVCEVLKREMQNIIRGLLPELDYSVPFQSEKFCFIVLMLAEDMTFMGYEAYRAKKFSETHLLQL
;
A
#
# COMPACT_ATOMS: atom_id res chain seq x y z
N MET A 1 82.61 39.50 -0.47
CA MET A 1 81.30 40.18 -0.60
C MET A 1 80.39 39.33 -1.45
N LEU A 2 79.56 38.49 -0.82
CA LEU A 2 78.57 37.64 -1.50
C LEU A 2 77.35 38.48 -1.90
N LEU A 3 77.06 38.50 -3.19
CA LEU A 3 75.79 38.95 -3.76
C LEU A 3 74.75 37.82 -3.59
N PHE A 4 73.85 37.95 -2.64
CA PHE A 4 72.59 37.19 -2.63
C PHE A 4 71.47 38.12 -3.09
N GLN A 5 71.11 38.02 -4.38
CA GLN A 5 69.87 38.59 -4.87
C GLN A 5 68.70 37.69 -4.45
N ILE A 6 67.81 38.27 -3.65
CA ILE A 6 66.54 37.67 -3.27
C ILE A 6 65.63 37.71 -4.50
N PHE A 7 65.45 36.56 -5.16
CA PHE A 7 64.34 36.36 -6.10
C PHE A 7 63.03 36.48 -5.32
N ARG A 8 62.40 37.66 -5.38
CA ARG A 8 60.99 37.83 -5.04
C ARG A 8 60.18 37.04 -6.06
N CYS A 9 59.68 35.87 -5.67
CA CYS A 9 58.72 35.09 -6.43
C CYS A 9 57.32 35.66 -6.13
N PRO A 10 56.66 36.43 -7.03
CA PRO A 10 55.32 36.93 -6.78
C PRO A 10 54.32 35.90 -7.32
N TRP A 11 54.33 34.68 -6.79
CA TRP A 11 53.59 33.55 -7.35
C TRP A 11 52.83 32.75 -6.29
N LEU A 12 52.30 33.41 -5.27
CA LEU A 12 51.43 32.76 -4.30
C LEU A 12 50.31 33.73 -3.91
N LEU A 13 49.28 33.82 -4.75
CA LEU A 13 47.91 34.23 -4.40
C LEU A 13 46.98 33.90 -5.57
N ILE A 14 47.03 32.66 -6.08
CA ILE A 14 45.91 32.12 -6.85
C ILE A 14 44.92 31.60 -5.80
N THR A 15 44.04 32.48 -5.32
CA THR A 15 42.78 32.07 -4.71
C THR A 15 42.01 31.28 -5.75
N VAL A 16 42.10 29.95 -5.67
CA VAL A 16 41.24 29.05 -6.43
C VAL A 16 39.83 29.24 -5.87
N LEU A 17 39.10 30.19 -6.45
CA LEU A 17 37.65 30.21 -6.37
C LEU A 17 37.17 28.96 -7.11
N VAL A 18 37.08 27.84 -6.40
CA VAL A 18 36.37 26.67 -6.91
C VAL A 18 34.92 27.12 -7.07
N PRO A 19 34.38 27.22 -8.30
CA PRO A 19 32.96 27.51 -8.45
C PRO A 19 32.20 26.33 -7.86
N CYS A 20 31.55 26.56 -6.72
CA CYS A 20 30.55 25.65 -6.20
C CYS A 20 29.38 25.65 -7.19
N TYR A 21 29.42 24.76 -8.18
CA TYR A 21 28.23 24.37 -8.92
C TYR A 21 27.36 23.50 -8.00
N GLY A 22 26.76 24.14 -7.00
CA GLY A 22 25.80 23.52 -6.09
C GLY A 22 24.46 23.34 -6.78
N SER A 23 24.40 22.48 -7.81
CA SER A 23 23.11 22.03 -8.32
C SER A 23 22.50 21.13 -7.25
N LEU A 24 21.54 21.66 -6.50
CA LEU A 24 20.70 20.87 -5.60
C LEU A 24 20.12 19.68 -6.38
N LYS A 25 20.04 18.50 -5.74
CA LYS A 25 19.44 17.32 -6.38
C LYS A 25 18.06 17.69 -6.96
N PRO A 26 17.71 17.24 -8.18
CA PRO A 26 16.48 17.67 -8.86
C PRO A 26 15.20 17.53 -8.03
N GLY A 27 15.13 16.56 -7.11
CA GLY A 27 13.98 16.39 -6.23
C GLY A 27 13.73 17.56 -5.27
N PHE A 28 14.77 18.33 -4.91
CA PHE A 28 14.61 19.47 -3.99
C PHE A 28 13.77 20.61 -4.58
N SER A 29 13.76 20.81 -5.90
CA SER A 29 12.92 21.83 -6.53
C SER A 29 11.44 21.45 -6.61
N GLN A 30 11.12 20.16 -6.42
CA GLN A 30 9.76 19.61 -6.52
C GLN A 30 9.14 19.30 -5.15
N LEU A 31 9.74 19.79 -4.07
CA LEU A 31 9.21 19.60 -2.71
C LEU A 31 7.92 20.38 -2.50
N GLN A 32 6.90 19.68 -2.02
CA GLN A 32 5.60 20.26 -1.67
C GLN A 32 5.57 20.48 -0.16
N ARG A 33 5.89 21.72 0.27
CA ARG A 33 5.92 22.11 1.69
C ARG A 33 4.50 22.36 2.20
N GLY A 34 4.28 22.09 3.49
CA GLY A 34 2.98 22.28 4.13
C GLY A 34 1.93 21.28 3.66
N HIS A 35 2.35 20.16 3.06
CA HIS A 35 1.46 19.13 2.53
C HIS A 35 1.90 17.75 2.99
N ARG A 36 0.94 16.83 3.01
CA ARG A 36 1.12 15.44 3.40
C ARG A 36 0.11 14.54 2.71
N LEU A 37 0.51 13.33 2.36
CA LEU A 37 -0.40 12.24 2.02
C LEU A 37 -0.82 11.52 3.30
N ASP A 38 -2.07 11.65 3.70
CA ASP A 38 -2.58 10.98 4.90
C ASP A 38 -2.91 9.51 4.58
N ARG A 39 -2.58 8.60 5.50
CA ARG A 39 -2.77 7.14 5.30
C ARG A 39 -1.90 6.66 4.14
N LYS A 40 -2.16 5.46 3.62
CA LYS A 40 -1.33 4.81 2.56
C LYS A 40 0.12 4.53 2.97
N LEU A 41 0.36 4.37 4.26
CA LEU A 41 1.68 4.15 4.83
C LEU A 41 2.16 2.71 4.56
N ILE A 42 3.42 2.60 4.15
CA ILE A 42 4.18 1.36 4.22
C ILE A 42 4.82 1.27 5.61
N GLN A 43 5.63 2.26 5.98
CA GLN A 43 6.37 2.29 7.23
C GLN A 43 6.69 3.72 7.65
N SER A 44 6.99 3.89 8.94
CA SER A 44 7.49 5.15 9.48
C SER A 44 8.83 4.95 10.20
N PHE A 45 9.68 5.97 10.15
CA PHE A 45 11.01 5.97 10.76
C PHE A 45 11.21 7.26 11.57
N THR A 46 11.88 7.15 12.71
CA THR A 46 12.27 8.28 13.56
C THR A 46 13.76 8.53 13.42
N GLU A 47 14.20 9.76 13.71
CA GLU A 47 15.62 10.12 13.76
C GLU A 47 16.36 9.97 12.42
N VAL A 48 15.64 10.14 11.31
CA VAL A 48 16.21 10.08 9.96
C VAL A 48 16.22 11.47 9.31
N SER A 49 17.23 11.74 8.48
CA SER A 49 17.21 12.96 7.66
C SER A 49 16.14 12.84 6.56
N PHE A 50 15.77 13.98 5.96
CA PHE A 50 14.88 13.97 4.81
C PHE A 50 15.46 13.15 3.65
N LEU A 51 16.76 13.25 3.41
CA LEU A 51 17.41 12.49 2.34
C LEU A 51 17.45 10.99 2.67
N ASP A 52 17.64 10.60 3.93
CA ASP A 52 17.50 9.21 4.36
C ASP A 52 16.10 8.68 4.09
N CYS A 53 15.06 9.48 4.39
CA CYS A 53 13.66 9.13 4.14
C CYS A 53 13.40 8.85 2.64
N VAL A 54 13.92 9.73 1.78
CA VAL A 54 13.88 9.54 0.33
C VAL A 54 14.64 8.27 -0.07
N THR A 55 15.84 8.05 0.45
CA THR A 55 16.63 6.85 0.14
C THR A 55 15.90 5.57 0.56
N GLU A 56 15.28 5.53 1.75
CA GLU A 56 14.46 4.38 2.18
C GLU A 56 13.33 4.11 1.18
N CYS A 57 12.65 5.16 0.69
CA CYS A 57 11.66 5.01 -0.37
C CYS A 57 12.29 4.45 -1.65
N MET A 58 13.43 5.00 -2.09
CA MET A 58 14.10 4.59 -3.33
C MET A 58 14.54 3.12 -3.31
N VAL A 59 14.85 2.55 -2.15
CA VAL A 59 15.23 1.12 -2.02
C VAL A 59 14.06 0.19 -1.73
N THR A 60 12.85 0.71 -1.54
CA THR A 60 11.59 -0.05 -1.39
C THR A 60 10.77 0.05 -2.69
N PRO A 61 10.67 -1.01 -3.51
CA PRO A 61 9.97 -0.96 -4.79
C PRO A 61 8.51 -0.49 -4.72
N ARG A 62 7.76 -0.82 -3.66
CA ARG A 62 6.37 -0.36 -3.48
C ARG A 62 6.24 1.13 -3.16
N CYS A 63 7.32 1.79 -2.70
CA CYS A 63 7.22 3.17 -2.27
C CYS A 63 7.07 4.13 -3.45
N GLU A 64 6.00 4.93 -3.43
CA GLU A 64 5.65 5.90 -4.46
C GLU A 64 5.86 7.35 -3.99
N SER A 65 5.81 7.61 -2.69
CA SER A 65 6.02 8.95 -2.13
C SER A 65 6.44 8.93 -0.67
N VAL A 66 6.92 10.08 -0.18
CA VAL A 66 7.35 10.27 1.22
C VAL A 66 6.66 11.47 1.85
N ASN A 67 6.33 11.34 3.14
CA ASN A 67 6.06 12.48 4.01
C ASN A 67 7.21 12.63 5.00
N TYR A 68 7.62 13.87 5.24
CA TYR A 68 8.65 14.16 6.23
C TYR A 68 8.22 15.31 7.15
N PHE A 69 8.22 15.04 8.45
CA PHE A 69 7.95 16.05 9.46
C PHE A 69 9.27 16.57 10.03
N LYS A 70 9.61 17.81 9.64
CA LYS A 70 10.88 18.44 10.01
C LYS A 70 11.04 18.63 11.52
N GLY A 71 9.93 18.86 12.23
CA GLY A 71 9.96 19.15 13.67
C GLY A 71 10.46 17.98 14.55
N ALA A 72 10.39 16.74 14.04
CA ALA A 72 10.77 15.55 14.81
C ALA A 72 11.71 14.60 14.05
N ASN A 73 12.26 15.03 12.90
CA ASN A 73 13.02 14.15 12.00
C ASN A 73 12.28 12.83 11.72
N TYR A 74 11.00 12.94 11.41
CA TYR A 74 10.09 11.81 11.29
C TYR A 74 9.71 11.59 9.83
N CYS A 75 9.90 10.36 9.36
CA CYS A 75 9.68 9.94 7.99
C CYS A 75 8.51 8.96 7.90
N GLU A 76 7.72 9.12 6.85
CA GLU A 76 6.70 8.18 6.42
C GLU A 76 6.94 7.87 4.94
N ILE A 77 6.99 6.59 4.59
CA ILE A 77 7.04 6.14 3.20
C ILE A 77 5.66 5.58 2.82
N ASN A 78 5.15 5.95 1.64
CA ASN A 78 3.79 5.66 1.20
C ASN A 78 3.79 4.79 -0.06
N TYR A 79 2.79 3.91 -0.20
CA TYR A 79 2.61 3.06 -1.38
C TYR A 79 1.76 3.69 -2.50
N GLU A 80 1.36 4.95 -2.31
CA GLU A 80 0.59 5.74 -3.29
C GLU A 80 1.22 7.14 -3.43
N ASN A 81 0.82 7.86 -4.49
CA ASN A 81 1.23 9.24 -4.76
C ASN A 81 0.01 10.17 -4.74
N LYS A 82 0.23 11.47 -4.99
CA LYS A 82 -0.83 12.48 -4.97
C LYS A 82 -1.94 12.18 -5.98
N THR A 83 -1.58 11.66 -7.15
CA THR A 83 -2.54 11.37 -8.23
C THR A 83 -3.41 10.16 -7.88
N THR A 84 -2.84 9.10 -7.31
CA THR A 84 -3.58 7.89 -6.97
C THR A 84 -4.39 8.00 -5.67
N ALA A 85 -4.03 8.94 -4.79
CA ALA A 85 -4.69 9.14 -3.50
C ALA A 85 -5.11 10.60 -3.29
N GLU A 86 -5.67 11.25 -4.31
CA GLU A 86 -5.97 12.70 -4.30
C GLU A 86 -6.78 13.12 -3.06
N THR A 87 -7.81 12.34 -2.69
CA THR A 87 -8.66 12.64 -1.50
C THR A 87 -7.93 12.56 -0.16
N ASN A 88 -6.73 11.95 -0.14
CA ASN A 88 -5.89 11.82 1.04
C ASN A 88 -4.73 12.83 1.06
N TYR A 89 -4.51 13.56 -0.04
CA TYR A 89 -3.52 14.62 -0.11
C TYR A 89 -4.07 15.90 0.52
N MET A 90 -3.44 16.38 1.58
CA MET A 90 -3.99 17.47 2.39
C MET A 90 -2.93 18.48 2.84
N ASP A 91 -3.40 19.70 3.10
CA ASP A 91 -2.64 20.73 3.80
C ASP A 91 -2.29 20.25 5.22
N SER A 92 -1.01 20.27 5.55
CA SER A 92 -0.49 19.86 6.85
C SER A 92 0.77 20.64 7.20
N ALA A 93 0.63 21.64 8.07
CA ALA A 93 1.72 22.51 8.48
C ALA A 93 2.89 21.72 9.10
N GLY A 94 4.12 22.08 8.73
CA GLY A 94 5.35 21.43 9.22
C GLY A 94 5.75 20.15 8.48
N TRP A 95 4.89 19.64 7.59
CA TRP A 95 5.18 18.49 6.73
C TRP A 95 5.77 18.91 5.38
N VAL A 96 6.55 18.00 4.80
CA VAL A 96 7.09 18.10 3.45
C VAL A 96 6.73 16.81 2.73
N TYR A 97 6.08 16.95 1.58
CA TYR A 97 5.72 15.85 0.69
C TYR A 97 6.64 15.82 -0.54
N SER A 98 7.01 14.62 -0.99
CA SER A 98 7.68 14.41 -2.26
C SER A 98 7.35 13.04 -2.86
N GLU A 99 7.29 12.98 -4.19
CA GLU A 99 7.10 11.72 -4.93
C GLU A 99 8.44 11.08 -5.28
N ARG A 100 8.46 9.75 -5.40
CA ARG A 100 9.62 8.96 -5.81
C ARG A 100 10.18 9.45 -7.15
N GLY A 101 9.30 9.71 -8.11
CA GLY A 101 9.65 10.14 -9.47
C GLY A 101 10.41 11.46 -9.56
N HIS A 102 10.39 12.28 -8.50
CA HIS A 102 11.15 13.53 -8.46
C HIS A 102 12.66 13.31 -8.22
N TRP A 103 13.07 12.10 -7.85
CA TRP A 103 14.41 11.80 -7.37
C TRP A 103 15.22 10.93 -8.34
N PRO A 104 16.54 11.19 -8.45
CA PRO A 104 17.45 10.37 -9.26
C PRO A 104 17.53 8.94 -8.73
N LYS A 105 17.47 7.95 -9.63
CA LYS A 105 17.55 6.51 -9.30
C LYS A 105 18.88 6.14 -8.63
N GLU A 106 19.92 6.92 -8.88
CA GLU A 106 21.26 6.79 -8.33
C GLU A 106 21.28 6.93 -6.80
N LEU A 107 20.26 7.54 -6.19
CA LEU A 107 20.10 7.56 -4.73
C LEU A 107 19.96 6.19 -4.10
N ALA A 108 19.45 5.21 -4.84
CA ALA A 108 19.36 3.82 -4.38
C ALA A 108 20.74 3.13 -4.34
N GLY A 109 21.81 3.73 -4.87
CA GLY A 109 23.14 3.14 -4.89
C GLY A 109 23.15 1.75 -5.54
N ALA A 110 23.70 0.75 -4.85
CA ALA A 110 23.70 -0.64 -5.31
C ALA A 110 22.28 -1.20 -5.57
N CYS A 111 21.27 -0.67 -4.90
CA CYS A 111 19.87 -1.09 -5.06
C CYS A 111 19.19 -0.51 -6.31
N SER A 112 19.84 0.41 -7.04
CA SER A 112 19.30 0.99 -8.28
C SER A 112 18.99 -0.06 -9.35
N ASN A 113 19.77 -1.15 -9.38
CA ASN A 113 19.61 -2.29 -10.27
C ASN A 113 19.03 -3.52 -9.57
N SER A 114 18.42 -3.35 -8.38
CA SER A 114 17.87 -4.47 -7.63
C SER A 114 16.68 -5.10 -8.36
N THR A 115 16.57 -6.42 -8.24
CA THR A 115 15.44 -7.22 -8.75
C THR A 115 14.50 -7.62 -7.61
N CYS A 116 14.50 -6.85 -6.52
CA CYS A 116 13.68 -7.15 -5.35
C CYS A 116 12.19 -7.14 -5.72
N GLU A 117 11.43 -8.03 -5.10
CA GLU A 117 9.99 -8.09 -5.28
C GLU A 117 9.30 -6.86 -4.70
N ILE A 118 8.05 -6.63 -5.12
CA ILE A 118 7.29 -5.43 -4.73
C ILE A 118 7.12 -5.30 -3.20
N ASN A 119 7.04 -6.41 -2.48
CA ASN A 119 6.87 -6.48 -1.01
C ASN A 119 8.20 -6.57 -0.25
N GLN A 120 9.33 -6.41 -0.94
CA GLN A 120 10.67 -6.45 -0.34
C GLN A 120 11.26 -5.03 -0.28
N THR A 121 12.34 -4.89 0.47
CA THR A 121 13.17 -3.69 0.51
C THR A 121 14.61 -4.12 0.31
N CYS A 122 15.29 -3.44 -0.59
CA CYS A 122 16.70 -3.66 -0.85
C CYS A 122 17.55 -3.07 0.28
N LYS A 123 18.40 -3.90 0.87
CA LYS A 123 19.37 -3.49 1.90
C LYS A 123 20.77 -3.64 1.32
N HIS A 124 21.51 -2.54 1.34
CA HIS A 124 22.92 -2.51 0.96
C HIS A 124 23.74 -1.83 2.04
N LYS A 125 25.04 -2.15 2.13
CA LYS A 125 25.95 -1.43 3.02
C LYS A 125 26.25 -0.06 2.42
N ARG A 126 25.94 1.03 3.15
CA ARG A 126 26.15 2.42 2.70
C ARG A 126 27.62 2.79 2.40
N TYR A 127 28.58 2.02 2.91
CA TYR A 127 30.02 2.30 2.79
C TYR A 127 30.81 1.18 2.11
N SER A 128 30.14 0.19 1.52
CA SER A 128 30.82 -0.84 0.74
C SER A 128 30.99 -0.35 -0.70
N GLU A 129 32.19 -0.48 -1.25
CA GLU A 129 32.41 -0.35 -2.70
C GLU A 129 31.80 -1.53 -3.47
N GLU A 130 31.43 -2.60 -2.77
CA GLU A 130 30.79 -3.76 -3.36
C GLU A 130 29.32 -3.46 -3.71
N ASN A 131 28.93 -3.83 -4.93
CA ASN A 131 27.54 -3.78 -5.40
C ASN A 131 26.64 -4.87 -4.76
N PHE A 132 26.99 -5.35 -3.57
CA PHE A 132 26.23 -6.37 -2.88
C PHE A 132 24.99 -5.76 -2.21
N PHE A 133 23.84 -6.36 -2.49
CA PHE A 133 22.59 -6.05 -1.83
C PHE A 133 21.82 -7.33 -1.51
N GLU A 134 20.94 -7.22 -0.52
CA GLU A 134 20.01 -8.27 -0.13
C GLU A 134 18.59 -7.73 -0.22
N CYS A 135 17.67 -8.55 -0.75
CA CYS A 135 16.25 -8.22 -0.74
C CYS A 135 15.60 -8.84 0.49
N VAL A 136 15.10 -7.99 1.39
CA VAL A 136 14.47 -8.41 2.65
C VAL A 136 13.00 -8.04 2.62
N LEU A 137 12.14 -8.96 3.03
CA LEU A 137 10.71 -8.71 3.13
C LEU A 137 10.41 -7.46 3.99
N SER A 138 9.53 -6.58 3.52
CA SER A 138 9.24 -5.30 4.17
C SER A 138 7.76 -5.05 4.46
N ASP A 139 6.85 -5.69 3.74
CA ASP A 139 5.41 -5.50 3.92
C ASP A 139 4.58 -6.74 3.54
N CYS A 140 3.30 -6.72 3.90
CA CYS A 140 2.35 -7.77 3.59
C CYS A 140 1.49 -7.47 2.33
N GLY A 141 1.83 -6.43 1.58
CA GLY A 141 1.00 -5.91 0.49
C GLY A 141 -0.31 -5.26 0.95
N ILE A 142 -1.09 -4.80 -0.02
CA ILE A 142 -2.39 -4.16 0.23
C ILE A 142 -3.43 -5.27 0.45
N PRO A 143 -4.17 -5.29 1.58
CA PRO A 143 -5.19 -6.31 1.82
C PRO A 143 -6.29 -6.28 0.76
N ASP A 144 -6.53 -7.40 0.10
CA ASP A 144 -7.59 -7.58 -0.91
C ASP A 144 -8.49 -8.76 -0.53
N GLN A 145 -9.24 -8.60 0.56
CA GLN A 145 -10.25 -9.59 0.97
C GLN A 145 -11.66 -9.03 0.70
N LYS A 146 -12.49 -9.84 0.03
CA LYS A 146 -13.86 -9.49 -0.32
C LYS A 146 -14.66 -9.06 0.91
N GLY A 147 -15.34 -7.93 0.79
CA GLY A 147 -16.18 -7.36 1.86
C GLY A 147 -15.43 -6.53 2.89
N ILE A 148 -14.10 -6.42 2.83
CA ILE A 148 -13.34 -5.47 3.65
C ILE A 148 -13.32 -4.10 2.97
N ASN A 149 -13.42 -3.04 3.77
CA ASN A 149 -13.32 -1.64 3.36
C ASN A 149 -12.18 -0.95 4.14
N LEU A 150 -11.19 -0.46 3.40
CA LEU A 150 -10.00 0.23 3.91
C LEU A 150 -10.14 1.78 3.93
N ASN A 151 -11.31 2.33 3.58
CA ASN A 151 -11.52 3.79 3.63
C ASN A 151 -11.59 4.32 5.07
N LYS A 152 -11.83 3.44 6.06
CA LYS A 152 -11.85 3.80 7.49
C LYS A 152 -10.52 3.55 8.20
N THR A 153 -9.44 3.40 7.44
CA THR A 153 -8.09 3.31 7.99
C THR A 153 -7.74 4.55 8.79
N ARG A 154 -6.97 4.34 9.86
CA ARG A 154 -6.45 5.40 10.71
C ARG A 154 -5.12 5.90 10.15
N ARG A 155 -4.69 7.05 10.66
CA ARG A 155 -3.43 7.67 10.26
C ARG A 155 -2.22 6.80 10.60
N GLU A 156 -2.25 6.09 11.72
CA GLU A 156 -1.16 5.22 12.16
C GLU A 156 -1.16 3.83 11.50
N ASP A 157 -2.14 3.54 10.64
CA ASP A 157 -2.25 2.26 9.98
C ASP A 157 -1.25 2.15 8.84
N ALA A 158 -0.59 1.00 8.71
CA ALA A 158 0.44 0.78 7.71
C ALA A 158 0.53 -0.69 7.29
N ILE A 159 1.07 -0.94 6.09
CA ILE A 159 1.19 -2.29 5.50
C ILE A 159 2.52 -3.00 5.82
N GLY A 160 3.49 -2.30 6.41
CA GLY A 160 4.81 -2.84 6.74
C GLY A 160 4.78 -3.97 7.77
N LEU A 161 5.86 -4.76 7.85
CA LEU A 161 5.97 -5.84 8.83
C LEU A 161 5.72 -5.35 10.27
N ARG A 162 4.96 -6.13 11.04
CA ARG A 162 4.56 -5.84 12.42
C ARG A 162 3.70 -4.58 12.58
N ARG A 163 3.19 -4.05 11.48
CA ARG A 163 2.19 -2.98 11.48
C ARG A 163 0.80 -3.59 11.47
N ARG A 164 -0.19 -2.73 11.63
CA ARG A 164 -1.59 -3.11 11.66
C ARG A 164 -2.42 -2.12 10.89
N ILE A 165 -3.61 -2.57 10.50
CA ILE A 165 -4.61 -1.77 9.81
C ILE A 165 -5.94 -1.96 10.52
N HIS A 166 -6.65 -0.86 10.75
CA HIS A 166 -8.03 -0.87 11.17
C HIS A 166 -8.92 -0.89 9.92
N ALA A 167 -9.78 -1.90 9.83
CA ALA A 167 -10.70 -2.03 8.73
C ALA A 167 -12.14 -2.20 9.23
N SER A 168 -13.07 -1.88 8.35
CA SER A 168 -14.50 -2.14 8.52
C SER A 168 -14.97 -3.05 7.39
N CYS A 169 -16.11 -3.71 7.58
CA CYS A 169 -16.76 -4.34 6.45
C CYS A 169 -17.37 -3.26 5.53
N ALA A 170 -17.42 -3.55 4.24
CA ALA A 170 -18.14 -2.76 3.26
C ALA A 170 -19.64 -2.76 3.57
N ASP A 171 -20.38 -1.85 2.96
CA ASP A 171 -21.84 -1.87 3.04
C ASP A 171 -22.34 -3.25 2.57
N ARG A 172 -23.44 -3.72 3.16
CA ARG A 172 -24.06 -5.03 2.87
C ARG A 172 -23.40 -6.23 3.55
N TYR A 173 -22.36 -5.99 4.35
CA TYR A 173 -21.71 -7.01 5.17
C TYR A 173 -21.89 -6.76 6.67
N SER A 174 -22.17 -7.81 7.44
CA SER A 174 -22.04 -7.81 8.90
C SER A 174 -20.60 -8.08 9.31
N LYS A 175 -20.13 -7.30 10.29
CA LYS A 175 -18.82 -7.44 10.90
C LYS A 175 -18.87 -8.42 12.08
N SER A 176 -17.94 -9.37 12.08
CA SER A 176 -17.52 -10.13 13.27
C SER A 176 -16.03 -9.90 13.55
N GLY A 177 -15.63 -10.04 14.82
CA GLY A 177 -14.26 -9.82 15.28
C GLY A 177 -13.87 -8.35 15.54
N SER A 178 -12.57 -8.12 15.72
CA SER A 178 -12.03 -6.82 16.18
C SER A 178 -12.04 -5.73 15.09
N GLY A 179 -11.95 -6.09 13.81
CA GLY A 179 -11.73 -5.12 12.73
C GLY A 179 -10.25 -4.74 12.56
N ARG A 180 -9.33 -5.63 12.92
CA ARG A 180 -7.88 -5.39 12.85
C ARG A 180 -7.22 -6.41 11.96
N LEU A 181 -6.34 -5.95 11.07
CA LEU A 181 -5.46 -6.77 10.26
C LEU A 181 -4.04 -6.52 10.78
N ASN A 182 -3.27 -7.56 11.06
CA ASN A 182 -1.88 -7.41 11.52
C ASN A 182 -0.94 -8.05 10.51
N CYS A 183 0.04 -7.28 10.04
CA CYS A 183 1.05 -7.76 9.12
C CYS A 183 2.12 -8.53 9.90
N GLN A 184 2.24 -9.83 9.64
CA GLN A 184 3.15 -10.73 10.34
C GLN A 184 4.56 -10.65 9.75
N SER A 185 5.56 -11.13 10.49
CA SER A 185 6.97 -11.10 10.04
C SER A 185 7.24 -11.98 8.80
N ASN A 186 6.34 -12.88 8.44
CA ASN A 186 6.42 -13.71 7.23
C ASN A 186 5.78 -13.06 6.00
N GLY A 187 5.29 -11.81 6.10
CA GLY A 187 4.66 -11.10 4.99
C GLY A 187 3.19 -11.44 4.76
N GLU A 188 2.56 -12.16 5.69
CA GLU A 188 1.14 -12.50 5.61
C GLU A 188 0.28 -11.65 6.55
N TRP A 189 -0.93 -11.34 6.11
CA TRP A 189 -1.93 -10.65 6.91
C TRP A 189 -2.67 -11.62 7.84
N LYS A 190 -2.64 -11.34 9.14
CA LYS A 190 -3.55 -11.95 10.11
C LYS A 190 -4.83 -11.13 10.22
N TYR A 191 -5.91 -11.64 9.65
CA TYR A 191 -7.24 -11.02 9.66
C TYR A 191 -7.99 -11.34 10.96
N ASN A 192 -8.17 -10.34 11.82
CA ASN A 192 -9.08 -10.42 12.97
C ASN A 192 -10.39 -9.66 12.68
N ILE A 193 -10.94 -9.90 11.49
CA ILE A 193 -12.22 -9.40 11.01
C ILE A 193 -12.81 -10.47 10.09
N VAL A 194 -14.12 -10.71 10.21
CA VAL A 194 -14.88 -11.53 9.28
C VAL A 194 -16.05 -10.69 8.79
N CYS A 195 -16.22 -10.63 7.46
CA CYS A 195 -17.28 -9.87 6.81
C CYS A 195 -18.20 -10.84 6.07
N GLU A 196 -19.41 -11.02 6.59
CA GLU A 196 -20.43 -11.91 6.02
C GLU A 196 -21.55 -11.10 5.40
N VAL A 197 -22.16 -11.56 4.31
CA VAL A 197 -23.29 -10.87 3.68
C VAL A 197 -24.47 -10.79 4.66
N LEU A 198 -25.11 -9.62 4.78
CA LEU A 198 -26.27 -9.48 5.67
C LEU A 198 -27.40 -10.43 5.26
N LYS A 199 -28.05 -11.09 6.21
CA LYS A 199 -29.18 -12.00 5.91
C LYS A 199 -30.31 -11.33 5.10
N ARG A 200 -30.56 -10.04 5.33
CA ARG A 200 -31.55 -9.24 4.56
C ARG A 200 -31.15 -9.05 3.10
N GLU A 201 -29.84 -8.97 2.82
CA GLU A 201 -29.29 -8.90 1.47
C GLU A 201 -29.45 -10.23 0.74
N MET A 202 -29.16 -11.35 1.41
CA MET A 202 -29.41 -12.68 0.84
C MET A 202 -30.87 -12.85 0.42
N GLN A 203 -31.84 -12.40 1.22
CA GLN A 203 -33.26 -12.48 0.86
C GLN A 203 -33.59 -11.66 -0.40
N ASN A 204 -33.00 -10.49 -0.57
CA ASN A 204 -33.19 -9.67 -1.77
C ASN A 204 -32.51 -10.30 -3.01
N ILE A 205 -31.33 -10.91 -2.84
CA ILE A 205 -30.65 -11.64 -3.93
C ILE A 205 -31.48 -12.86 -4.36
N ILE A 206 -31.97 -13.65 -3.41
CA ILE A 206 -32.83 -14.82 -3.69
C ILE A 206 -34.13 -14.36 -4.38
N ARG A 207 -34.77 -13.27 -3.91
CA ARG A 207 -35.94 -12.65 -4.56
C ARG A 207 -35.68 -12.25 -6.01
N GLY A 208 -34.49 -11.72 -6.31
CA GLY A 208 -34.11 -11.33 -7.67
C GLY A 208 -33.83 -12.52 -8.60
N LEU A 209 -33.35 -13.64 -8.06
CA LEU A 209 -33.05 -14.86 -8.82
C LEU A 209 -34.27 -15.78 -8.99
N LEU A 210 -35.19 -15.77 -8.04
CA LEU A 210 -36.39 -16.62 -8.01
C LEU A 210 -37.63 -15.76 -7.69
N PRO A 211 -38.14 -14.98 -8.66
CA PRO A 211 -39.26 -14.08 -8.45
C PRO A 211 -40.59 -14.80 -8.16
N GLU A 212 -40.66 -16.11 -8.45
CA GLU A 212 -41.88 -16.93 -8.32
C GLU A 212 -42.06 -17.59 -6.94
N LEU A 213 -41.09 -17.47 -6.04
CA LEU A 213 -41.20 -18.03 -4.69
C LEU A 213 -41.98 -17.08 -3.76
N ASP A 214 -42.88 -17.63 -2.95
CA ASP A 214 -43.61 -16.85 -1.93
C ASP A 214 -42.73 -16.66 -0.68
N TYR A 215 -42.25 -15.43 -0.49
CA TYR A 215 -41.34 -15.03 0.60
C TYR A 215 -42.05 -14.60 1.88
N SER A 216 -43.38 -14.83 1.99
CA SER A 216 -44.16 -14.54 3.20
C SER A 216 -44.04 -15.64 4.27
N VAL A 217 -43.44 -16.78 3.95
CA VAL A 217 -43.26 -17.91 4.88
C VAL A 217 -42.07 -17.66 5.82
N PRO A 218 -42.23 -17.76 7.15
CA PRO A 218 -41.13 -17.57 8.10
C PRO A 218 -40.01 -18.60 7.85
N PHE A 219 -38.75 -18.15 7.96
CA PHE A 219 -37.51 -18.93 7.84
C PHE A 219 -37.33 -19.90 9.04
N GLN A 220 -38.37 -20.67 9.36
CA GLN A 220 -38.44 -21.55 10.54
C GLN A 220 -38.95 -22.96 10.23
N SER A 221 -39.24 -23.30 8.97
CA SER A 221 -39.56 -24.69 8.62
C SER A 221 -38.32 -25.40 8.07
N GLU A 222 -38.03 -26.58 8.62
CA GLU A 222 -36.94 -27.48 8.20
C GLU A 222 -36.96 -27.79 6.68
N LYS A 223 -38.10 -27.58 6.01
CA LYS A 223 -38.28 -27.75 4.56
C LYS A 223 -37.63 -26.64 3.72
N PHE A 224 -37.54 -25.41 4.22
CA PHE A 224 -36.85 -24.31 3.53
C PHE A 224 -35.32 -24.50 3.56
N CYS A 225 -34.81 -25.17 4.60
CA CYS A 225 -33.39 -25.50 4.72
C CYS A 225 -32.97 -26.45 3.58
N PHE A 226 -33.78 -27.43 3.22
CA PHE A 226 -33.47 -28.40 2.15
C PHE A 226 -33.36 -27.76 0.77
N ILE A 227 -34.24 -26.81 0.41
CA ILE A 227 -34.17 -26.14 -0.90
C ILE A 227 -32.94 -25.23 -0.98
N VAL A 228 -32.60 -24.54 0.12
CA VAL A 228 -31.41 -23.67 0.17
C VAL A 228 -30.11 -24.48 0.25
N LEU A 229 -30.09 -25.64 0.93
CA LEU A 229 -28.94 -26.55 0.99
C LEU A 229 -28.69 -27.23 -0.36
N MET A 230 -29.73 -27.67 -1.07
CA MET A 230 -29.55 -28.24 -2.42
C MET A 230 -29.02 -27.20 -3.41
N LEU A 231 -29.43 -25.93 -3.29
CA LEU A 231 -28.87 -24.84 -4.12
C LEU A 231 -27.45 -24.41 -3.67
N ALA A 232 -27.11 -24.57 -2.40
CA ALA A 232 -25.78 -24.23 -1.88
C ALA A 232 -24.71 -25.27 -2.25
N GLU A 233 -25.06 -26.57 -2.29
CA GLU A 233 -24.14 -27.62 -2.75
C GLU A 233 -23.80 -27.48 -4.25
N ASP A 234 -24.76 -27.02 -5.07
CA ASP A 234 -24.52 -26.67 -6.48
C ASP A 234 -23.69 -25.37 -6.65
N MET A 235 -23.73 -24.45 -5.69
CA MET A 235 -22.94 -23.21 -5.76
C MET A 235 -21.44 -23.39 -5.49
N THR A 236 -21.02 -24.48 -4.85
CA THR A 236 -19.61 -24.90 -4.81
C THR A 236 -19.10 -25.38 -6.18
N PHE A 237 -19.99 -25.62 -7.14
CA PHE A 237 -19.69 -26.08 -8.49
C PHE A 237 -19.90 -25.00 -9.56
N MET A 238 -20.06 -23.72 -9.19
CA MET A 238 -20.16 -22.61 -10.16
C MET A 238 -18.78 -22.17 -10.68
N GLY A 239 -18.10 -23.08 -11.36
CA GLY A 239 -16.98 -22.78 -12.28
C GLY A 239 -17.30 -23.11 -13.74
N TYR A 240 -18.19 -24.06 -14.02
CA TYR A 240 -18.47 -24.52 -15.38
C TYR A 240 -19.94 -24.93 -15.50
N GLU A 241 -20.61 -24.50 -16.58
CA GLU A 241 -21.99 -24.85 -16.98
C GLU A 241 -23.16 -23.95 -16.54
N ALA A 242 -22.95 -22.63 -16.47
CA ALA A 242 -24.03 -21.64 -16.56
C ALA A 242 -24.77 -21.61 -17.92
N TYR A 243 -24.72 -22.67 -18.74
CA TYR A 243 -25.31 -22.70 -20.09
C TYR A 243 -26.25 -23.87 -20.38
N ARG A 244 -26.48 -24.82 -19.46
CA ARG A 244 -27.23 -26.05 -19.77
C ARG A 244 -28.61 -26.22 -19.12
N ALA A 245 -28.97 -25.41 -18.13
CA ALA A 245 -30.25 -25.56 -17.43
C ALA A 245 -31.46 -24.85 -18.08
N LYS A 246 -31.36 -24.36 -19.33
CA LYS A 246 -32.53 -23.81 -20.06
C LYS A 246 -33.40 -24.88 -20.74
N LYS A 247 -33.15 -26.17 -20.51
CA LYS A 247 -33.84 -27.27 -21.25
C LYS A 247 -34.58 -28.29 -20.37
N PHE A 248 -34.69 -28.08 -19.07
CA PHE A 248 -35.38 -29.04 -18.18
C PHE A 248 -36.71 -28.55 -17.59
N SER A 249 -37.14 -27.34 -17.96
CA SER A 249 -38.37 -26.71 -17.44
C SER A 249 -39.61 -26.88 -18.33
N GLU A 250 -39.55 -27.62 -19.45
CA GLU A 250 -40.69 -27.74 -20.38
C GLU A 250 -41.36 -29.13 -20.42
N THR A 251 -40.95 -30.10 -19.59
CA THR A 251 -41.45 -31.49 -19.73
C THR A 251 -42.30 -32.06 -18.59
N HIS A 252 -42.73 -31.27 -17.60
CA HIS A 252 -43.55 -31.81 -16.50
C HIS A 252 -44.77 -30.96 -16.10
N LEU A 253 -45.47 -30.39 -17.10
CA LEU A 253 -46.75 -29.70 -16.91
C LEU A 253 -47.88 -30.25 -17.80
N LEU A 254 -47.93 -31.57 -18.00
CA LEU A 254 -49.07 -32.28 -18.59
C LEU A 254 -49.16 -33.69 -17.98
N GLN A 255 -49.71 -33.79 -16.78
CA GLN A 255 -50.51 -34.94 -16.29
C GLN A 255 -50.92 -34.69 -14.83
N LEU A 256 -51.99 -33.91 -14.67
CA LEU A 256 -53.07 -34.08 -13.69
C LEU A 256 -54.32 -33.42 -14.27
#